data_AF-A0A3C0UES7-F1
#
_entry.id   AF-A0A3C0UES7-F1
#
_cell.length_a   1.000
_cell.length_b   1.000
_cell.length_c   1.000
_cell.angle_alpha   90.00
_cell.angle_beta   90.00
_cell.angle_gamma   90.00
#
_symmetry.space_group_name_H-M   'P 1'
#
loop_
_entity.id
_entity.type
_entity.pdbx_description
1 polymer ?
#
loop_
_entity_poly.entity_id
_entity_poly.type
_entity_poly.pdbx_seq_one_letter_code
_entity_poly.pdbx_strand_id
1 'polypeptide(L)'
;GKKCVTATVYGIPGWDGYAREAVNNFARFLHLDVVGDMQVQAASPGEVVEPEILATARKLANQLIDPAAAPVSAAEAVLACQVCGSSMLQVRPRGQVRCSMCNAGGELKADGEGYTIVFEKTGHRRFSQEGMAEHGRLLEEVKKSYIANRQELFRRRKPYDAYDWWVVQEGK
;
A
#
# COMPACT_ATOMS: atom_id res chain seq x y z
N GLY A 1 -12.37 -12.44 1.00
CA GLY A 1 -11.63 -12.67 -0.25
C GLY A 1 -11.01 -14.05 -0.23
N LYS A 2 -10.34 -14.47 -1.32
CA LYS A 2 -9.42 -15.61 -1.23
C LYS A 2 -8.20 -15.17 -0.42
N LYS A 3 -7.69 -16.04 0.46
CA LYS A 3 -6.45 -15.78 1.21
C LYS A 3 -5.29 -15.53 0.25
N CYS A 4 -4.44 -14.59 0.59
CA CYS A 4 -3.31 -14.15 -0.20
C CYS A 4 -2.14 -13.83 0.73
N VAL A 5 -0.96 -14.25 0.32
CA VAL A 5 0.30 -13.75 0.87
C VAL A 5 1.02 -13.00 -0.23
N THR A 6 1.79 -11.99 0.14
CA THR A 6 2.59 -11.22 -0.81
C THR A 6 4.07 -11.36 -0.49
N ALA A 7 4.90 -11.31 -1.52
CA ALA A 7 6.35 -11.32 -1.38
C ALA A 7 6.93 -10.28 -2.31
N THR A 8 7.87 -9.50 -1.81
CA THR A 8 8.59 -8.48 -2.58
C THR A 8 10.08 -8.62 -2.32
N VAL A 9 10.89 -8.15 -3.28
CA VAL A 9 12.34 -8.19 -3.18
C VAL A 9 12.91 -6.78 -3.25
N TYR A 10 14.07 -6.56 -2.64
CA TYR A 10 14.85 -5.33 -2.75
C TYR A 10 16.35 -5.64 -2.83
N GLY A 11 17.15 -4.75 -3.42
CA GLY A 11 18.58 -4.97 -3.61
C GLY A 11 19.47 -4.31 -2.56
N ILE A 12 19.08 -3.14 -2.05
CA ILE A 12 19.91 -2.32 -1.15
C ILE A 12 19.11 -2.03 0.12
N PRO A 13 19.66 -2.28 1.32
CA PRO A 13 19.01 -1.92 2.59
C PRO A 13 18.60 -0.44 2.64
N GLY A 14 17.36 -0.18 3.04
CA GLY A 14 16.76 1.16 3.08
C GLY A 14 16.31 1.71 1.72
N TRP A 15 16.43 0.93 0.65
CA TRP A 15 15.96 1.26 -0.71
C TRP A 15 14.84 0.32 -1.17
N ASP A 16 14.15 -0.30 -0.22
CA ASP A 16 12.99 -1.18 -0.47
C ASP A 16 11.76 -0.40 -0.99
N GLY A 17 11.74 0.91 -0.78
CA GLY A 17 10.81 1.84 -1.41
C GLY A 17 9.37 1.64 -0.95
N TYR A 18 8.46 1.42 -1.89
CA TYR A 18 7.02 1.22 -1.61
C TYR A 18 6.46 -0.06 -2.21
N ALA A 19 7.34 -0.98 -2.64
CA ALA A 19 6.95 -2.17 -3.38
C ALA A 19 6.00 -3.05 -2.55
N ARG A 20 6.32 -3.27 -1.27
CA ARG A 20 5.49 -4.01 -0.33
C ARG A 20 4.09 -3.40 -0.25
N GLU A 21 4.00 -2.10 -0.02
CA GLU A 21 2.75 -1.37 0.11
C GLU A 21 1.94 -1.45 -1.19
N ALA A 22 2.59 -1.26 -2.35
CA ALA A 22 1.94 -1.34 -3.65
C ALA A 22 1.33 -2.73 -3.92
N VAL A 23 2.08 -3.80 -3.67
CA VAL A 23 1.61 -5.18 -3.87
C VAL A 23 0.46 -5.50 -2.91
N ASN A 24 0.60 -5.12 -1.64
CA ASN A 24 -0.43 -5.28 -0.62
C ASN A 24 -1.72 -4.51 -0.95
N ASN A 25 -1.60 -3.34 -1.56
CA ASN A 25 -2.71 -2.52 -2.04
C ASN A 25 -3.43 -3.20 -3.20
N PHE A 26 -2.64 -3.62 -4.19
CA PHE A 26 -3.13 -4.23 -5.42
C PHE A 26 -3.90 -5.52 -5.12
N ALA A 27 -3.35 -6.39 -4.28
CA ALA A 27 -4.04 -7.60 -3.84
C ALA A 27 -5.42 -7.31 -3.20
N ARG A 28 -5.50 -6.27 -2.36
CA ARG A 28 -6.77 -5.86 -1.73
C ARG A 28 -7.76 -5.26 -2.72
N PHE A 29 -7.30 -4.51 -3.73
CA PHE A 29 -8.14 -4.06 -4.84
C PHE A 29 -8.73 -5.22 -5.64
N LEU A 30 -8.01 -6.34 -5.75
CA LEU A 30 -8.51 -7.59 -6.32
C LEU A 30 -9.42 -8.38 -5.36
N HIS A 31 -9.83 -7.79 -4.23
CA HIS A 31 -10.62 -8.41 -3.18
C HIS A 31 -9.97 -9.66 -2.55
N LEU A 32 -8.64 -9.74 -2.60
CA LEU A 32 -7.89 -10.77 -1.87
C LEU A 32 -7.74 -10.37 -0.41
N ASP A 33 -7.75 -11.40 0.45
CA ASP A 33 -7.52 -11.25 1.87
C ASP A 33 -6.04 -11.46 2.16
N VAL A 34 -5.30 -10.36 2.32
CA VAL A 34 -3.85 -10.41 2.56
C VAL A 34 -3.60 -10.81 4.01
N VAL A 35 -3.21 -12.06 4.22
CA VAL A 35 -3.02 -12.69 5.55
C VAL A 35 -1.57 -12.62 6.04
N GLY A 36 -0.63 -12.26 5.16
CA GLY A 36 0.76 -12.02 5.50
C GLY A 36 1.58 -11.49 4.34
N ASP A 37 2.76 -10.98 4.65
CA ASP A 37 3.69 -10.46 3.67
C ASP A 37 5.16 -10.68 4.08
N MET A 38 6.05 -10.69 3.09
CA MET A 38 7.50 -10.66 3.30
C MET A 38 8.21 -9.71 2.32
N GLN A 39 9.30 -9.13 2.79
CA GLN A 39 10.32 -8.45 1.99
C GLN A 39 11.62 -9.23 2.10
N VAL A 40 12.28 -9.45 0.96
CA VAL A 40 13.53 -10.21 0.89
C VAL A 40 14.61 -9.36 0.25
N GLN A 41 15.76 -9.24 0.91
CA GLN A 41 16.95 -8.72 0.25
C GLN A 41 17.45 -9.78 -0.74
N ALA A 42 17.44 -9.46 -2.03
CA ALA A 42 17.87 -10.35 -3.09
C ALA A 42 18.48 -9.54 -4.24
N ALA A 43 19.69 -9.03 -4.01
CA ALA A 43 20.49 -8.34 -5.02
C ALA A 43 21.14 -9.33 -6.00
N SER A 44 21.44 -10.54 -5.54
CA SER A 44 22.12 -11.58 -6.31
C SER A 44 21.23 -12.79 -6.58
N PRO A 45 21.42 -13.50 -7.72
CA PRO A 45 20.75 -14.77 -7.95
C PRO A 45 21.03 -15.77 -6.83
N GLY A 46 20.00 -16.42 -6.30
CA GLY A 46 20.11 -17.45 -5.27
C GLY A 46 19.95 -16.98 -3.83
N GLU A 47 20.04 -15.68 -3.53
CA GLU A 47 19.83 -15.16 -2.17
C GLU A 47 18.41 -15.49 -1.64
N VAL A 48 17.41 -15.55 -2.53
CA VAL A 48 16.02 -15.90 -2.16
C VAL A 48 15.83 -17.32 -1.64
N VAL A 49 16.81 -18.22 -1.79
CA VAL A 49 16.72 -19.62 -1.31
C VAL A 49 17.51 -19.87 -0.04
N GLU A 50 18.00 -18.83 0.65
CA GLU A 50 18.63 -19.01 1.96
C GLU A 50 17.64 -19.66 2.95
N PRO A 51 18.12 -20.55 3.85
CA PRO A 51 17.27 -21.32 4.75
C PRO A 51 16.26 -20.48 5.57
N GLU A 52 16.66 -19.30 6.03
CA GLU A 52 15.87 -18.33 6.79
C GLU A 52 14.72 -17.74 5.99
N ILE A 53 14.95 -17.44 4.71
CA ILE A 53 13.94 -16.92 3.78
C ILE A 53 12.94 -18.03 3.48
N LEU A 54 13.42 -19.24 3.21
CA LEU A 54 12.56 -20.41 3.01
C LEU A 54 11.74 -20.75 4.26
N ALA A 55 12.31 -20.59 5.46
CA ALA A 55 11.57 -20.78 6.71
C ALA A 55 10.43 -19.75 6.85
N THR A 56 10.68 -18.49 6.48
CA THR A 56 9.64 -17.44 6.46
C THR A 56 8.56 -17.71 5.43
N ALA A 57 8.95 -18.14 4.22
CA ALA A 57 8.01 -18.54 3.17
C ALA A 57 7.13 -19.72 3.61
N ARG A 58 7.67 -20.69 4.35
CA ARG A 58 6.88 -21.79 4.96
C ARG A 58 5.86 -21.28 5.98
N LYS A 59 6.23 -20.32 6.83
CA LYS A 59 5.28 -19.70 7.78
C LYS A 59 4.13 -19.01 7.04
N LEU A 60 4.42 -18.24 5.99
CA LEU A 60 3.41 -17.61 5.14
C LEU A 60 2.51 -18.64 4.45
N ALA A 61 3.08 -19.73 3.92
CA ALA A 61 2.32 -20.81 3.33
C ALA A 61 1.33 -21.44 4.33
N ASN A 62 1.74 -21.59 5.59
CA ASN A 62 0.86 -22.09 6.65
C ASN A 62 -0.34 -21.15 6.89
N GLN A 63 -0.19 -19.83 6.75
CA GLN A 63 -1.32 -18.90 6.93
C GLN A 63 -2.40 -19.04 5.85
N LEU A 64 -2.01 -19.47 4.65
CA LEU A 64 -2.97 -19.73 3.57
C LEU A 64 -3.92 -20.89 3.92
N ILE A 65 -3.45 -21.87 4.70
CA ILE A 65 -4.21 -23.09 5.02
C ILE A 65 -4.79 -23.09 6.43
N ASP A 66 -4.08 -22.50 7.40
CA ASP A 66 -4.47 -22.48 8.81
C ASP A 66 -4.92 -21.08 9.24
N PRO A 67 -6.20 -20.88 9.61
CA PRO A 67 -6.70 -19.61 10.15
C PRO A 67 -6.10 -19.22 11.51
N ALA A 68 -5.55 -20.17 12.27
CA ALA A 68 -4.94 -19.93 13.57
C ALA A 68 -3.44 -19.61 13.50
N ALA A 69 -2.84 -19.72 12.31
CA ALA A 69 -1.43 -19.41 12.13
C ALA A 69 -1.13 -17.94 12.47
N ALA A 70 -0.01 -17.72 13.17
CA ALA A 70 0.41 -16.39 13.56
C ALA A 70 0.60 -15.46 12.34
N PRO A 71 0.26 -14.17 12.44
CA PRO A 71 0.54 -13.17 11.40
C PRO A 71 2.04 -13.11 11.12
N VAL A 72 2.42 -13.11 9.83
CA VAL A 72 3.79 -12.83 9.37
C VAL A 72 3.75 -11.54 8.58
N SER A 73 4.59 -10.57 8.95
CA SER A 73 4.63 -9.24 8.32
C SER A 73 6.07 -8.74 8.26
N ALA A 74 6.46 -8.18 7.12
CA ALA A 74 7.76 -7.54 6.98
C ALA A 74 7.88 -6.24 7.81
N ALA A 75 6.77 -5.71 8.34
CA ALA A 75 6.73 -4.45 9.09
C ALA A 75 6.91 -4.60 10.61
N GLU A 76 7.51 -5.68 11.12
CA GLU A 76 7.62 -5.98 12.56
C GLU A 76 8.36 -4.91 13.39
N ALA A 77 9.16 -4.04 12.76
CA ALA A 77 9.95 -3.01 13.45
C ALA A 77 9.46 -1.56 13.23
N VAL A 78 8.29 -1.36 12.62
CA VAL A 78 7.78 -0.01 12.32
C VAL A 78 6.34 0.17 12.77
N LEU A 79 5.95 1.41 13.03
CA LEU A 79 4.55 1.75 13.27
C LEU A 79 3.76 1.57 11.96
N ALA A 80 3.00 0.48 11.91
CA ALA A 80 2.16 0.13 10.78
C ALA A 80 0.67 0.32 11.11
N CYS A 81 -0.13 0.49 10.06
CA CYS A 81 -1.57 0.53 10.18
C CYS A 81 -2.12 -0.81 10.68
N GLN A 82 -2.78 -0.80 11.84
CA GLN A 82 -3.38 -2.00 12.44
C GLN A 82 -4.54 -2.61 11.61
N VAL A 83 -5.03 -1.88 10.61
CA VAL A 83 -6.11 -2.34 9.73
C VAL A 83 -5.59 -3.06 8.48
N CYS A 84 -4.44 -2.65 7.94
CA CYS A 84 -3.96 -3.16 6.64
C CYS A 84 -2.45 -3.46 6.58
N GLY A 85 -1.70 -3.24 7.66
CA GLY A 85 -0.26 -3.50 7.74
C GLY A 85 0.65 -2.49 7.03
N SER A 86 0.10 -1.43 6.42
CA SER A 86 0.88 -0.40 5.73
C SER A 86 1.71 0.46 6.70
N SER A 87 3.00 0.63 6.41
CA SER A 87 3.90 1.59 7.09
C SER A 87 3.73 3.02 6.56
N MET A 88 3.09 3.22 5.40
CA MET A 88 2.84 4.54 4.82
C MET A 88 1.70 5.28 5.50
N LEU A 89 2.08 6.13 6.44
CA LEU A 89 1.19 6.91 7.29
C LEU A 89 1.42 8.40 7.07
N GLN A 90 0.32 9.17 7.00
CA GLN A 90 0.37 10.62 7.08
C GLN A 90 0.14 11.03 8.53
N VAL A 91 1.09 11.76 9.11
CA VAL A 91 0.98 12.30 10.47
C VAL A 91 0.69 13.80 10.37
N ARG A 92 -0.36 14.26 11.03
CA ARG A 92 -0.75 15.67 11.11
C ARG A 92 -0.05 16.36 12.30
N PRO A 93 0.06 17.71 12.30
CA PRO A 93 0.78 18.44 13.35
C PRO A 93 0.31 18.18 14.79
N ARG A 94 -0.95 17.79 14.98
CA ARG A 94 -1.53 17.48 16.30
C ARG A 94 -1.59 15.97 16.59
N GLY A 95 -0.77 15.17 15.91
CA GLY A 95 -0.66 13.73 16.14
C GLY A 95 -1.74 12.86 15.50
N GLN A 96 -2.69 13.43 14.74
CA GLN A 96 -3.65 12.60 13.98
C GLN A 96 -2.90 11.85 12.87
N VAL A 97 -3.19 10.57 12.74
CA VAL A 97 -2.61 9.69 11.74
C VAL A 97 -3.68 9.27 10.74
N ARG A 98 -3.33 9.25 9.46
CA ARG A 98 -4.14 8.64 8.40
C ARG A 98 -3.31 7.63 7.63
N CYS A 99 -3.79 6.40 7.52
CA CYS A 99 -3.19 5.41 6.62
C CYS A 99 -3.46 5.79 5.16
N SER A 100 -2.41 5.95 4.35
CA SER A 100 -2.53 6.30 2.92
C SER A 100 -3.18 5.20 2.08
N MET A 101 -3.10 3.95 2.56
CA MET A 101 -3.55 2.77 1.82
C MET A 101 -5.02 2.46 2.05
N CYS A 102 -5.47 2.40 3.31
CA CYS A 102 -6.86 2.02 3.63
C CYS A 102 -7.72 3.14 4.20
N ASN A 103 -7.16 4.34 4.37
CA ASN A 103 -7.80 5.52 4.97
C ASN A 103 -8.16 5.39 6.46
N ALA A 104 -7.69 4.35 7.16
CA ALA A 104 -7.89 4.24 8.60
C ALA A 104 -7.29 5.45 9.34
N GLY A 105 -8.10 6.05 10.21
CA GLY A 105 -7.70 7.13 11.11
C GLY A 105 -7.18 6.60 12.44
N GLY A 106 -6.29 7.35 13.07
CA GLY A 106 -5.77 7.05 14.39
C GLY A 106 -5.07 8.24 15.03
N GLU A 107 -4.54 8.04 16.23
CA GLU A 107 -3.77 9.03 16.97
C GLU A 107 -2.41 8.47 17.37
N LEU A 108 -1.36 9.23 17.10
CA LEU A 108 -0.02 8.99 17.60
C LEU A 108 0.02 9.35 19.08
N LYS A 109 0.44 8.40 19.91
CA LYS A 109 0.62 8.57 21.35
C LYS A 109 2.08 8.35 21.68
N ALA A 110 2.62 9.20 22.55
CA ALA A 110 3.88 8.93 23.20
C ALA A 110 3.59 8.16 24.49
N ASP A 111 4.25 7.02 24.67
CA ASP A 111 4.44 6.40 25.98
C ASP A 111 5.90 6.59 26.36
N GLY A 112 6.25 6.54 27.65
CA GLY A 112 7.59 6.91 28.13
C GLY A 112 8.77 6.13 27.50
N GLU A 113 8.50 5.11 26.69
CA GLU A 113 9.46 4.23 26.03
C GLU A 113 9.46 4.39 24.50
N GLY A 114 8.52 5.15 23.92
CA GLY A 114 8.45 5.36 22.48
C GLY A 114 7.13 5.96 21.98
N TYR A 115 6.70 5.47 20.82
CA TYR A 115 5.48 5.93 20.16
C TYR A 115 4.60 4.74 19.81
N THR A 116 3.30 4.91 19.96
CA THR A 116 2.27 3.97 19.53
C THR A 116 1.22 4.69 18.70
N ILE A 117 0.51 3.95 17.85
CA ILE A 117 -0.63 4.50 17.10
C ILE A 117 -1.88 3.74 17.50
N VAL A 118 -2.87 4.48 18.00
CA VAL A 118 -4.18 3.94 18.31
C VAL A 118 -5.10 4.23 17.15
N PHE A 119 -5.44 3.21 16.36
CA PHE A 119 -6.38 3.34 15.25
C PHE A 119 -7.83 3.27 15.74
N GLU A 120 -8.69 4.03 15.07
CA GLU A 120 -10.13 3.98 15.30
C GLU A 120 -10.69 2.59 14.97
N LYS A 121 -11.40 2.00 15.93
CA LYS A 121 -11.99 0.67 15.77
C LYS A 121 -13.12 0.67 14.74
N THR A 122 -13.85 1.78 14.68
CA THR A 122 -15.00 2.00 13.80
C THR A 122 -14.69 3.15 12.86
N GLY A 123 -14.89 2.97 11.57
CA GLY A 123 -14.67 4.05 10.60
C GLY A 123 -14.80 3.56 9.17
N HIS A 124 -15.01 4.51 8.26
CA HIS A 124 -15.09 4.23 6.84
C HIS A 124 -13.70 3.82 6.30
N ARG A 125 -13.57 2.56 5.88
CA ARG A 125 -12.30 1.98 5.40
C ARG A 125 -12.40 1.71 3.91
N ARG A 126 -11.37 2.10 3.14
CA ARG A 126 -11.33 1.98 1.67
C ARG A 126 -11.65 0.57 1.18
N PHE A 127 -11.06 -0.45 1.81
CA PHE A 127 -11.20 -1.86 1.40
C PHE A 127 -12.32 -2.62 2.12
N SER A 128 -13.15 -1.93 2.91
CA SER A 128 -14.37 -2.55 3.43
C SER A 128 -15.38 -2.77 2.30
N GLN A 129 -16.36 -3.66 2.51
CA GLN A 129 -17.44 -3.87 1.53
C GLN A 129 -18.16 -2.56 1.20
N GLU A 130 -18.45 -1.75 2.23
CA GLU A 130 -19.09 -0.45 2.09
C GLU A 130 -18.19 0.55 1.33
N GLY A 131 -16.89 0.60 1.68
CA GLY A 131 -15.92 1.46 1.00
C GLY A 131 -15.74 1.14 -0.49
N MET A 132 -15.73 -0.15 -0.85
CA MET A 132 -15.64 -0.56 -2.25
C MET A 132 -16.95 -0.27 -3.02
N ALA A 133 -18.10 -0.44 -2.38
CA ALA A 133 -19.39 -0.08 -2.98
C ALA A 133 -19.50 1.43 -3.21
N GLU A 134 -19.08 2.25 -2.23
CA GLU A 134 -18.99 3.69 -2.37
C GLU A 134 -18.05 4.09 -3.50
N HIS A 135 -16.84 3.50 -3.56
CA HIS A 135 -15.89 3.76 -4.63
C HIS A 135 -16.49 3.52 -6.01
N GLY A 136 -17.22 2.42 -6.21
CA GLY A 136 -17.92 2.14 -7.46
C GLY A 136 -18.94 3.21 -7.84
N ARG A 137 -19.75 3.67 -6.87
CA ARG A 137 -20.71 4.77 -7.11
C ARG A 137 -20.01 6.07 -7.50
N LEU A 138 -18.95 6.45 -6.77
CA LEU A 138 -18.18 7.66 -7.05
C LEU A 138 -17.50 7.60 -8.43
N LEU A 139 -17.02 6.43 -8.87
CA LEU A 139 -16.45 6.27 -10.22
C LEU A 139 -17.49 6.52 -11.32
N GLU A 140 -18.72 6.07 -11.13
CA GLU A 140 -19.80 6.36 -12.09
C GLU A 140 -20.15 7.86 -12.12
N GLU A 141 -20.10 8.55 -10.99
CA GLU A 141 -20.28 10.01 -10.93
C GLU A 141 -19.13 10.75 -11.63
N VAL A 142 -17.88 10.36 -11.38
CA VAL A 142 -16.69 10.91 -12.05
C VAL A 142 -16.78 10.70 -13.56
N LYS A 143 -17.20 9.51 -14.01
CA LYS A 143 -17.42 9.21 -15.43
C LYS A 143 -18.49 10.11 -16.05
N LYS A 144 -19.63 10.30 -15.38
CA LYS A 144 -20.68 11.23 -15.84
C LYS A 144 -20.14 12.65 -15.96
N SER A 145 -19.44 13.13 -14.93
CA SER A 145 -18.81 14.46 -14.92
C SER A 145 -17.79 14.61 -16.05
N TYR A 146 -16.96 13.60 -16.29
CA TYR A 146 -16.00 13.59 -17.40
C TYR A 146 -16.73 13.69 -18.75
N ILE A 147 -17.75 12.87 -19.00
CA ILE A 147 -18.49 12.90 -20.27
C ILE A 147 -19.13 14.28 -20.51
N ALA A 148 -19.70 14.89 -19.47
CA ALA A 148 -20.31 16.22 -19.55
C ALA A 148 -19.26 17.32 -19.87
N ASN A 149 -18.05 17.21 -19.32
CA ASN A 149 -17.03 18.25 -19.38
C ASN A 149 -15.86 17.95 -20.33
N ARG A 150 -15.88 16.82 -21.06
CA ARG A 150 -14.72 16.32 -21.83
C ARG A 150 -14.17 17.31 -22.86
N GLN A 151 -15.04 18.11 -23.49
CA GLN A 151 -14.64 19.11 -24.50
C GLN A 151 -13.83 20.25 -23.87
N GLU A 152 -14.26 20.71 -22.69
CA GLU A 152 -13.54 21.73 -21.92
C GLU A 152 -12.19 21.19 -21.43
N LEU A 153 -12.18 19.98 -20.88
CA LEU A 153 -10.94 19.32 -20.44
C LEU A 153 -9.97 19.13 -21.61
N PHE A 154 -10.47 18.76 -22.79
CA PHE A 154 -9.66 18.65 -24.01
C PHE A 154 -9.06 20.00 -24.40
N ARG A 155 -9.85 21.08 -24.39
CA ARG A 155 -9.36 22.43 -24.68
C ARG A 155 -8.26 22.86 -23.69
N ARG A 156 -8.44 22.58 -22.40
CA ARG A 156 -7.43 22.87 -21.36
C ARG A 156 -6.15 22.05 -21.53
N ARG A 157 -6.25 20.79 -21.97
CA ARG A 157 -5.08 19.94 -22.19
C ARG A 157 -4.33 20.27 -23.48
N LYS A 158 -5.03 20.77 -24.51
CA LYS A 158 -4.46 20.94 -25.87
C LYS A 158 -3.12 21.72 -25.92
N PRO A 159 -2.91 22.79 -25.14
CA PRO A 159 -1.62 23.50 -25.13
C PRO A 159 -0.44 22.62 -24.68
N TYR A 160 -0.67 21.61 -23.84
CA TYR A 160 0.37 20.71 -23.35
C TYR A 160 0.90 19.75 -24.43
N ASP A 161 0.17 19.56 -25.53
CA ASP A 161 0.64 18.76 -26.68
C ASP A 161 1.83 19.43 -27.37
N ALA A 162 1.97 20.76 -27.24
CA ALA A 162 3.02 21.55 -27.88
C ALA A 162 4.26 21.77 -27.00
N TYR A 163 4.27 21.22 -25.78
CA TYR A 163 5.48 21.26 -24.95
C TYR A 163 6.55 20.38 -25.59
N ASP A 164 7.70 20.97 -25.88
CA ASP A 164 8.91 20.21 -26.18
C ASP A 164 9.48 19.71 -24.85
N TRP A 165 9.11 18.48 -24.48
CA TRP A 165 9.51 17.83 -23.24
C TRP A 165 10.99 17.39 -23.24
N TRP A 166 11.67 17.53 -24.38
CA TRP A 166 13.03 17.08 -24.53
C TRP A 166 14.01 18.16 -24.07
N VAL A 167 14.86 17.79 -23.11
CA VAL A 167 16.04 18.60 -22.80
C VAL A 167 17.05 18.37 -23.91
N VAL A 168 17.15 19.32 -24.84
CA VAL A 168 18.17 19.32 -25.89
C VAL A 168 19.49 19.76 -25.25
N GLN A 169 20.57 18.98 -25.40
CA GLN A 169 21.88 19.45 -24.98
C GLN A 169 22.35 20.56 -25.92
N GLU A 170 22.59 21.75 -25.40
CA GLU A 170 23.20 22.84 -26.16
C GLU A 170 24.66 22.48 -26.50
N GLY A 171 24.98 22.40 -27.80
CA GLY A 171 26.35 22.47 -28.30
C GLY A 171 27.15 21.15 -28.35
N LYS A 172 26.74 20.22 -29.21
CA LYS A 172 27.69 19.32 -29.91
C LYS A 172 27.58 19.51 -31.41
#